data_AF-A0A6B0X0A0-F1
#
_entry.id   AF-A0A6B0X0A0-F1
#
_cell.length_a   1.000
_cell.length_b   1.000
_cell.length_c   1.000
_cell.angle_alpha   90.00
_cell.angle_beta   90.00
_cell.angle_gamma   90.00
#
_symmetry.space_group_name_H-M   'P 1'
#
loop_
_entity.id
_entity.type
_entity.pdbx_description
1 polymer ?
#
loop_
_entity_poly.entity_id
_entity_poly.type
_entity_poly.pdbx_seq_one_letter_code
_entity_poly.pdbx_strand_id
1 'polypeptide(L)'
;MSFRLGLFALIMGPFVSSAAFAQDTSYGESPGVIQMFIGILNDYVGGAANFLFSIFFFDFGLDLPLIIIVLVGGGVYYSFYFGWITFRGFKHSLNVIRGRYDHPDHPGEISHFKALTSALSATVGLGNIAGVAIAVSAGGPGAVLWMIVSAFFGMASKLASCTLAVMHREIHPDGRVSGGPMYYMEHGLGEKGLRLLGRPFAILFALLTIGGSLGGGNMFQANQTVEILGTVAEGFKTYNWVIGLFMALMVAVVIIGGIKRIGNVTSRVVPFMCGLYVLTSILIILTNITEVPSLIANIISQAFTPEAMYGGFLGVLVQGVRRAAFSNEAGLGSAAFAHAAAQTDEPAREGMVAMIGPFIDTVIICSMTALVC
;
A
#
# COMPACT_ATOMS: atom_id res chain seq x y z
N MET A 1 -1.18 -35.79 -7.05
CA MET A 1 -0.56 -34.67 -6.29
C MET A 1 0.32 -33.79 -7.20
N SER A 2 1.10 -34.40 -8.10
CA SER A 2 2.05 -33.75 -9.03
C SER A 2 1.43 -32.82 -10.09
N PHE A 3 0.22 -33.13 -10.60
CA PHE A 3 -0.42 -32.31 -11.64
C PHE A 3 -1.00 -30.98 -11.12
N ARG A 4 -1.47 -30.95 -9.86
CA ARG A 4 -2.01 -29.74 -9.22
C ARG A 4 -0.92 -28.78 -8.76
N LEU A 5 0.22 -29.31 -8.28
CA LEU A 5 1.41 -28.49 -8.02
C LEU A 5 2.00 -27.92 -9.30
N GLY A 6 2.03 -28.68 -10.40
CA GLY A 6 2.54 -28.22 -11.70
C GLY A 6 1.72 -27.05 -12.26
N LEU A 7 0.38 -27.12 -12.18
CA LEU A 7 -0.49 -26.04 -12.63
C LEU A 7 -0.37 -24.79 -11.73
N PHE A 8 -0.22 -24.98 -10.42
CA PHE A 8 0.01 -23.89 -9.47
C PHE A 8 1.36 -23.20 -9.70
N ALA A 9 2.43 -23.96 -9.93
CA ALA A 9 3.76 -23.44 -10.27
C ALA A 9 3.79 -22.74 -11.64
N LEU A 10 3.00 -23.20 -12.61
CA LEU A 10 2.90 -22.57 -13.93
C LEU A 10 2.18 -21.21 -13.88
N ILE A 11 1.19 -21.05 -12.99
CA ILE A 11 0.39 -19.83 -12.83
C ILE A 11 1.08 -18.83 -11.89
N MET A 12 1.72 -19.30 -10.82
CA MET A 12 2.31 -18.46 -9.76
C MET A 12 3.83 -18.27 -9.89
N GLY A 13 4.54 -19.18 -10.57
CA GLY A 13 5.99 -19.12 -10.78
C GLY A 13 6.54 -17.79 -11.29
N PRO A 14 5.89 -17.08 -12.23
CA PRO A 14 6.36 -15.78 -12.72
C PRO A 14 6.24 -14.64 -11.70
N PHE A 15 5.41 -14.80 -10.67
CA PHE A 15 5.17 -13.78 -9.64
C PHE A 15 5.98 -14.01 -8.36
N VAL A 16 6.49 -15.23 -8.18
CA VAL A 16 7.31 -15.61 -7.02
C VAL A 16 8.77 -15.19 -7.19
N SER A 17 9.23 -14.99 -8.42
CA SER A 17 10.63 -14.72 -8.78
C SER A 17 10.99 -13.24 -8.97
N SER A 18 10.03 -12.31 -8.81
CA SER A 18 10.34 -10.89 -8.97
C SER A 18 11.19 -10.36 -7.80
N ALA A 19 12.37 -9.84 -8.14
CA ALA A 19 13.51 -9.49 -7.30
C ALA A 19 13.31 -8.40 -6.23
N ALA A 20 12.09 -8.12 -5.77
CA ALA A 20 11.83 -7.12 -4.73
C ALA A 20 11.89 -7.67 -3.30
N PHE A 21 11.71 -8.99 -3.11
CA PHE A 21 11.77 -9.66 -1.80
C PHE A 21 12.15 -11.14 -1.94
N ALA A 22 13.31 -11.43 -2.54
CA ALA A 22 13.83 -12.79 -2.57
C ALA A 22 14.21 -13.23 -1.15
N GLN A 23 13.38 -14.07 -0.53
CA GLN A 23 13.91 -15.15 0.31
C GLN A 23 14.31 -16.27 -0.64
N ASP A 24 15.55 -16.74 -0.53
CA ASP A 24 16.07 -17.90 -1.26
C ASP A 24 15.27 -19.16 -0.89
N THR A 25 14.12 -19.36 -1.53
CA THR A 25 13.42 -20.65 -1.49
C THR A 25 13.97 -21.53 -2.59
N SER A 26 14.86 -22.46 -2.22
CA SER A 26 15.23 -23.57 -3.09
C SER A 26 14.00 -24.47 -3.27
N TYR A 27 13.33 -24.32 -4.41
CA TYR A 27 12.26 -25.25 -4.79
C TYR A 27 12.91 -26.57 -5.22
N GLY A 28 12.54 -27.65 -4.54
CA GLY A 28 12.93 -29.02 -4.89
C GLY A 28 12.67 -29.32 -6.37
N GLU A 29 13.56 -30.12 -6.97
CA GLU A 29 13.64 -30.42 -8.40
C GLU A 29 12.27 -30.67 -9.02
N SER A 30 11.80 -29.71 -9.80
CA SER A 30 10.60 -29.86 -10.64
C SER A 30 11.02 -30.53 -11.96
N PRO A 31 10.13 -31.30 -12.62
CA PRO A 31 10.44 -31.96 -13.90
C PRO A 31 11.05 -30.98 -14.90
N GLY A 32 12.05 -31.41 -15.68
CA GLY A 32 12.89 -30.52 -16.52
C GLY A 32 12.13 -29.58 -17.46
N VAL A 33 10.95 -29.98 -17.95
CA VAL A 33 10.09 -29.12 -18.79
C VAL A 33 9.45 -27.98 -17.99
N ILE A 34 9.05 -28.25 -16.73
CA ILE A 34 8.48 -27.24 -15.83
C ILE A 34 9.55 -26.25 -15.40
N GLN A 35 10.76 -26.71 -15.08
CA GLN A 35 11.88 -25.81 -14.79
C GLN A 35 12.29 -24.98 -16.01
N MET A 36 12.28 -25.56 -17.21
CA MET A 36 12.57 -24.82 -18.44
C MET A 36 11.52 -23.72 -18.70
N PHE A 37 10.23 -24.02 -18.50
CA PHE A 37 9.15 -23.05 -18.66
C PHE A 37 9.21 -21.94 -17.59
N ILE A 38 9.51 -22.30 -16.34
CA ILE A 38 9.73 -21.34 -15.25
C ILE A 38 10.95 -20.46 -15.53
N GLY A 39 12.05 -21.04 -16.03
CA GLY A 39 13.26 -20.30 -16.40
C GLY A 39 12.98 -19.27 -17.49
N ILE A 40 12.32 -19.67 -18.58
CA ILE A 40 11.95 -18.76 -19.67
C ILE A 40 11.04 -17.62 -19.16
N LEU A 41 10.02 -17.94 -18.36
CA LEU A 41 9.15 -16.91 -17.78
C LEU A 41 9.88 -15.99 -16.82
N ASN A 42 10.79 -16.52 -15.99
CA ASN A 42 11.62 -15.71 -15.10
C ASN A 42 12.55 -14.78 -15.88
N ASP A 43 13.10 -15.22 -16.99
CA ASP A 43 13.97 -14.40 -17.82
C ASP A 43 13.19 -13.25 -18.47
N TYR A 44 12.00 -13.52 -19.01
CA TYR A 44 11.16 -12.48 -19.61
C TYR A 44 10.55 -11.52 -18.58
N VAL A 45 9.95 -12.05 -17.50
CA VAL A 45 9.33 -11.24 -16.45
C VAL A 45 10.39 -10.51 -15.65
N GLY A 46 11.48 -11.19 -15.29
CA GLY A 46 12.65 -10.59 -14.62
C GLY A 46 13.32 -9.54 -15.50
N GLY A 47 13.48 -9.80 -16.79
CA GLY A 47 14.00 -8.82 -17.76
C GLY A 47 13.12 -7.57 -17.86
N ALA A 48 11.80 -7.73 -17.98
CA ALA A 48 10.86 -6.62 -17.98
C ALA A 48 10.83 -5.86 -16.65
N ALA A 49 10.86 -6.58 -15.52
CA ALA A 49 10.90 -5.99 -14.19
C ALA A 49 12.21 -5.20 -13.97
N ASN A 50 13.35 -5.73 -14.39
CA ASN A 50 14.64 -5.05 -14.31
C ASN A 50 14.69 -3.82 -15.21
N PHE A 51 14.11 -3.90 -16.41
CA PHE A 51 13.96 -2.74 -17.29
C PHE A 51 13.13 -1.64 -16.62
N LEU A 52 11.95 -1.96 -16.09
CA LEU A 52 11.11 -1.00 -15.37
C LEU A 52 11.81 -0.46 -14.12
N PHE A 53 12.51 -1.33 -13.38
CA PHE A 53 13.31 -0.93 -12.22
C PHE A 53 14.37 0.09 -12.62
N SER A 54 15.09 -0.14 -13.72
CA SER A 54 16.10 0.78 -14.23
C SER A 54 15.54 2.17 -14.59
N ILE A 55 14.28 2.23 -15.04
CA ILE A 55 13.59 3.49 -15.34
C ILE A 55 13.12 4.18 -14.06
N PHE A 56 12.34 3.48 -13.23
CA PHE A 56 11.72 4.09 -12.04
C PHE A 56 12.74 4.42 -10.94
N PHE A 57 13.81 3.63 -10.85
CA PHE A 57 14.92 3.86 -9.94
C PHE A 57 16.13 4.47 -10.63
N PHE A 58 15.94 5.05 -11.82
CA PHE A 58 16.96 5.88 -12.43
C PHE A 58 17.33 7.01 -11.48
N ASP A 59 18.63 7.16 -11.22
CA ASP A 59 19.19 8.23 -10.43
C ASP A 59 19.92 9.20 -11.36
N PHE A 60 19.65 10.50 -11.17
CA PHE A 60 20.27 11.59 -11.92
C PHE A 60 21.66 11.97 -11.38
N GLY A 61 22.28 11.10 -10.57
CA GLY A 61 23.52 11.38 -9.83
C GLY A 61 23.28 12.24 -8.60
N LEU A 62 22.05 12.21 -8.06
CA LEU A 62 21.61 12.97 -6.89
C LEU A 62 21.26 12.04 -5.72
N ASP A 63 21.53 10.74 -5.82
CA ASP A 63 21.06 9.71 -4.89
C ASP A 63 19.54 9.76 -4.68
N LEU A 64 18.79 10.28 -5.67
CA LEU A 64 17.34 10.49 -5.61
C LEU A 64 16.65 9.78 -6.77
N PRO A 65 16.10 8.57 -6.54
CA PRO A 65 15.36 7.83 -7.54
C PRO A 65 14.21 8.64 -8.17
N LEU A 66 14.05 8.54 -9.49
CA LEU A 66 12.98 9.22 -10.24
C LEU A 66 11.58 9.01 -9.61
N ILE A 67 11.26 7.79 -9.16
CA ILE A 67 9.98 7.48 -8.53
C ILE A 67 9.72 8.32 -7.26
N ILE A 68 10.75 8.61 -6.47
CA ILE A 68 10.63 9.43 -5.26
C ILE A 68 10.34 10.87 -5.64
N ILE A 69 11.04 11.40 -6.65
CA ILE A 69 10.81 12.75 -7.18
C ILE A 69 9.37 12.88 -7.66
N VAL A 70 8.86 11.88 -8.40
CA VAL A 70 7.48 11.90 -8.91
C VAL A 70 6.45 11.80 -7.77
N LEU A 71 6.64 10.90 -6.80
CA LEU A 71 5.69 10.71 -5.70
C LEU A 71 5.63 11.93 -4.76
N VAL A 72 6.80 12.41 -4.31
CA VAL A 72 6.89 13.58 -3.43
C VAL A 72 6.50 14.84 -4.19
N GLY A 73 7.03 15.03 -5.39
CA GLY A 73 6.71 16.17 -6.25
C GLY A 73 5.22 16.24 -6.57
N GLY A 74 4.59 15.09 -6.86
CA GLY A 74 3.14 14.99 -7.04
C GLY A 74 2.35 15.36 -5.78
N GLY A 75 2.72 14.83 -4.62
CA GLY A 75 2.06 15.15 -3.35
C GLY A 75 2.21 16.62 -2.96
N VAL A 76 3.39 17.20 -3.15
CA VAL A 76 3.67 18.63 -2.97
C VAL A 76 2.81 19.46 -3.93
N TYR A 77 2.84 19.13 -5.23
CA TYR A 77 2.03 19.80 -6.25
C TYR A 77 0.54 19.79 -5.89
N TYR A 78 -0.04 18.63 -5.56
CA TYR A 78 -1.45 18.53 -5.18
C TYR A 78 -1.76 19.30 -3.89
N SER A 79 -0.84 19.28 -2.92
CA SER A 79 -1.04 20.03 -1.66
C SER A 79 -1.16 21.53 -1.90
N PHE A 80 -0.33 22.10 -2.78
CA PHE A 80 -0.43 23.49 -3.19
C PHE A 80 -1.63 23.76 -4.09
N TYR A 81 -1.87 22.90 -5.09
CA TYR A 81 -2.98 23.05 -6.04
C TYR A 81 -4.34 23.07 -5.34
N PHE A 82 -4.56 22.19 -4.35
CA PHE A 82 -5.79 22.19 -3.55
C PHE A 82 -5.77 23.17 -2.36
N GLY A 83 -4.73 24.00 -2.24
CA GLY A 83 -4.60 24.99 -1.17
C GLY A 83 -4.69 24.38 0.22
N TRP A 84 -3.95 23.29 0.47
CA TRP A 84 -3.88 22.61 1.77
C TRP A 84 -5.23 22.16 2.32
N ILE A 85 -6.16 21.75 1.43
CA ILE A 85 -7.48 21.23 1.82
C ILE A 85 -7.38 20.00 2.73
N THR A 86 -6.29 19.23 2.63
CA THR A 86 -6.00 18.06 3.46
C THR A 86 -6.02 18.36 4.95
N PHE A 87 -5.63 19.58 5.35
CA PHE A 87 -5.72 20.04 6.74
C PHE A 87 -7.08 20.69 7.03
N ARG A 88 -7.53 21.60 6.15
CA ARG A 88 -8.75 22.40 6.37
C ARG A 88 -10.02 21.55 6.39
N GLY A 89 -10.07 20.49 5.60
CA GLY A 89 -11.25 19.64 5.44
C GLY A 89 -11.24 18.36 6.27
N PHE A 90 -10.26 18.17 7.16
CA PHE A 90 -10.15 16.98 8.01
C PHE A 90 -11.44 16.70 8.82
N LYS A 91 -12.03 17.74 9.41
CA LYS A 91 -13.31 17.63 10.14
C LYS A 91 -14.47 17.20 9.24
N HIS A 92 -14.49 17.67 7.99
CA HIS A 92 -15.51 17.28 7.03
C HIS A 92 -15.36 15.79 6.68
N SER A 93 -14.14 15.31 6.41
CA SER A 93 -13.87 13.89 6.16
C SER A 93 -14.37 12.99 7.28
N LEU A 94 -14.14 13.36 8.54
CA LEU A 94 -14.67 12.59 9.68
C LEU A 94 -16.20 12.54 9.73
N ASN A 95 -16.88 13.64 9.35
CA ASN A 95 -18.34 13.65 9.28
C ASN A 95 -18.86 12.76 8.14
N VAL A 96 -18.16 12.75 7.00
CA VAL A 96 -18.47 11.86 5.87
C VAL A 96 -18.29 10.40 6.28
N ILE A 97 -17.17 10.05 6.92
CA ILE A 97 -16.91 8.69 7.42
C ILE A 97 -17.99 8.23 8.40
N ARG A 98 -18.52 9.15 9.24
CA ARG A 98 -19.61 8.86 10.18
C ARG A 98 -20.98 8.69 9.52
N GLY A 99 -21.08 8.84 8.19
CA GLY A 99 -22.30 8.68 7.43
C GLY A 99 -23.24 9.88 7.48
N ARG A 100 -22.77 11.07 7.89
CA ARG A 100 -23.62 12.28 7.97
C ARG A 100 -24.18 12.72 6.61
N TYR A 101 -23.51 12.32 5.53
CA TYR A 101 -23.84 12.68 4.15
C TYR A 101 -24.22 11.44 3.31
N ASP A 102 -24.48 10.31 3.96
CA ASP A 102 -24.92 9.09 3.27
C ASP A 102 -26.39 9.26 2.84
N HIS A 103 -26.69 8.88 1.59
CA HIS A 103 -28.06 8.85 1.08
C HIS A 103 -28.32 7.50 0.39
N PRO A 104 -29.50 6.88 0.58
CA PRO A 104 -29.82 5.59 -0.04
C PRO A 104 -29.74 5.58 -1.57
N ASP A 105 -30.00 6.73 -2.19
CA ASP A 105 -30.02 6.90 -3.65
C ASP A 105 -28.64 7.17 -4.26
N HIS A 106 -27.60 7.33 -3.43
CA HIS A 106 -26.26 7.57 -3.95
C HIS A 106 -25.72 6.32 -4.67
N PRO A 107 -25.15 6.49 -5.88
CA PRO A 107 -24.58 5.39 -6.62
C PRO A 107 -23.35 4.83 -5.91
N GLY A 108 -23.26 3.51 -5.82
CA GLY A 108 -22.13 2.79 -5.24
C GLY A 108 -22.56 1.51 -4.52
N GLU A 109 -21.57 0.76 -4.03
CA GLU A 109 -21.78 -0.55 -3.41
C GLU A 109 -21.63 -0.56 -1.89
N ILE A 110 -20.79 0.33 -1.36
CA ILE A 110 -20.39 0.35 0.06
C ILE A 110 -20.36 1.79 0.61
N SER A 111 -20.53 1.95 1.91
CA SER A 111 -20.44 3.28 2.55
C SER A 111 -19.00 3.81 2.57
N HIS A 112 -18.86 5.12 2.78
CA HIS A 112 -17.55 5.79 2.94
C HIS A 112 -16.66 5.11 3.99
N PHE A 113 -17.22 4.72 5.14
CA PHE A 113 -16.47 4.00 6.18
C PHE A 113 -15.96 2.63 5.71
N LYS A 114 -16.78 1.88 4.97
CA LYS A 114 -16.40 0.57 4.42
C LYS A 114 -15.34 0.72 3.33
N ALA A 115 -15.42 1.77 2.52
CA ALA A 115 -14.39 2.08 1.52
C ALA A 115 -13.04 2.39 2.20
N LEU A 116 -13.05 3.29 3.19
CA LEU A 116 -11.86 3.64 3.97
C LEU A 116 -11.26 2.43 4.69
N THR A 117 -12.08 1.65 5.40
CA THR A 117 -11.58 0.46 6.12
C THR A 117 -11.11 -0.64 5.16
N SER A 118 -11.69 -0.77 3.98
CA SER A 118 -11.18 -1.69 2.95
C SER A 118 -9.83 -1.23 2.40
N ALA A 119 -9.67 0.07 2.11
CA ALA A 119 -8.37 0.62 1.71
C ALA A 119 -7.32 0.45 2.82
N LEU A 120 -7.68 0.76 4.07
CA LEU A 120 -6.79 0.59 5.23
C LEU A 120 -6.45 -0.88 5.51
N SER A 121 -7.31 -1.83 5.16
CA SER A 121 -6.99 -3.26 5.33
C SER A 121 -5.85 -3.72 4.42
N ALA A 122 -5.62 -3.02 3.30
CA ALA A 122 -4.50 -3.29 2.40
C ALA A 122 -3.22 -2.60 2.86
N THR A 123 -3.33 -1.38 3.43
CA THR A 123 -2.16 -0.57 3.82
C THR A 123 -1.67 -0.88 5.23
N VAL A 124 -2.58 -1.08 6.19
CA VAL A 124 -2.26 -1.34 7.59
C VAL A 124 -2.11 -2.83 7.82
N GLY A 125 -0.88 -3.27 8.09
CA GLY A 125 -0.57 -4.66 8.42
C GLY A 125 0.83 -4.86 8.97
N LEU A 126 1.33 -6.09 8.83
CA LEU A 126 2.68 -6.45 9.27
C LEU A 126 3.76 -5.64 8.56
N GLY A 127 3.49 -5.22 7.31
CA GLY A 127 4.35 -4.32 6.54
C GLY A 127 4.63 -2.98 7.21
N ASN A 128 3.72 -2.43 8.01
CA ASN A 128 3.95 -1.19 8.76
C ASN A 128 4.86 -1.42 9.96
N ILE A 129 4.71 -2.56 10.63
CA ILE A 129 5.50 -2.89 11.82
C ILE A 129 6.93 -3.23 11.41
N ALA A 130 7.09 -4.26 10.56
CA ALA A 130 8.38 -4.68 10.06
C ALA A 130 9.02 -3.62 9.15
N GLY A 131 8.23 -2.91 8.34
CA GLY A 131 8.73 -1.89 7.43
C GLY A 131 9.29 -0.67 8.13
N VAL A 132 8.71 -0.23 9.24
CA VAL A 132 9.28 0.85 10.08
C VAL A 132 10.58 0.39 10.72
N ALA A 133 10.63 -0.83 11.27
CA ALA A 133 11.86 -1.37 11.84
C ALA A 133 13.00 -1.43 10.79
N ILE A 134 12.70 -1.88 9.57
CA ILE A 134 13.64 -1.88 8.45
C ILE A 134 14.06 -0.45 8.07
N ALA A 135 13.12 0.52 8.08
CA ALA A 135 13.42 1.92 7.78
C ALA A 135 14.42 2.50 8.80
N VAL A 136 14.17 2.26 10.09
CA VAL A 136 15.04 2.73 11.17
C VAL A 136 16.39 2.02 11.15
N SER A 137 16.43 0.71 10.88
CA SER A 137 17.70 -0.03 10.83
C SER A 137 18.55 0.33 9.60
N ALA A 138 17.92 0.60 8.47
CA ALA A 138 18.62 0.86 7.21
C ALA A 138 18.90 2.35 6.94
N GLY A 139 18.04 3.25 7.42
CA GLY A 139 18.14 4.71 7.21
C GLY A 139 18.31 5.52 8.49
N GLY A 140 18.39 4.86 9.65
CA GLY A 140 18.43 5.52 10.96
C GLY A 140 17.07 6.06 11.43
N PRO A 141 16.95 6.43 12.71
CA PRO A 141 15.79 7.12 13.29
C PRO A 141 15.28 8.33 12.47
N GLY A 142 16.17 9.04 11.77
CA GLY A 142 15.83 10.18 10.94
C GLY A 142 14.85 9.87 9.80
N ALA A 143 14.82 8.62 9.31
CA ALA A 143 13.91 8.20 8.26
C ALA A 143 12.44 8.36 8.67
N VAL A 144 12.14 8.26 9.96
CA VAL A 144 10.77 8.37 10.52
C VAL A 144 10.18 9.76 10.26
N LEU A 145 10.99 10.83 10.38
CA LEU A 145 10.52 12.19 10.08
C LEU A 145 10.08 12.30 8.62
N TRP A 146 10.92 11.80 7.70
CA TRP A 146 10.62 11.81 6.28
C TRP A 146 9.45 10.89 5.91
N MET A 147 9.21 9.82 6.67
CA MET A 147 8.00 9.03 6.53
C MET A 147 6.74 9.85 6.83
N ILE A 148 6.75 10.59 7.94
CA ILE A 148 5.64 11.44 8.37
C ILE A 148 5.40 12.57 7.35
N VAL A 149 6.46 13.27 6.93
CA VAL A 149 6.38 14.35 5.94
C VAL A 149 5.83 13.81 4.61
N SER A 150 6.33 12.67 4.13
CA SER A 150 5.84 12.03 2.91
C SER A 150 4.36 11.65 3.02
N ALA A 151 3.92 11.15 4.18
CA ALA A 151 2.51 10.82 4.40
C ALA A 151 1.60 12.06 4.32
N PHE A 152 2.00 13.20 4.88
CA PHE A 152 1.24 14.45 4.80
C PHE A 152 1.03 14.91 3.35
N PHE A 153 2.09 14.91 2.54
CA PHE A 153 1.96 15.22 1.10
C PHE A 153 1.20 14.12 0.36
N GLY A 154 1.34 12.87 0.79
CA GLY A 154 0.63 11.71 0.28
C GLY A 154 -0.89 11.79 0.47
N MET A 155 -1.38 12.46 1.51
CA MET A 155 -2.81 12.73 1.70
C MET A 155 -3.42 13.45 0.48
N ALA A 156 -2.71 14.42 -0.09
CA ALA A 156 -3.18 15.18 -1.24
C ALA A 156 -3.18 14.33 -2.52
N SER A 157 -2.15 13.50 -2.74
CA SER A 157 -2.12 12.53 -3.85
C SER A 157 -3.27 11.53 -3.78
N LYS A 158 -3.60 11.06 -2.58
CA LYS A 158 -4.69 10.10 -2.37
C LYS A 158 -6.05 10.75 -2.57
N LEU A 159 -6.22 11.99 -2.12
CA LEU A 159 -7.40 12.81 -2.42
C LEU A 159 -7.62 12.94 -3.92
N ALA A 160 -6.58 13.34 -4.67
CA ALA A 160 -6.67 13.53 -6.13
C ALA A 160 -7.06 12.25 -6.85
N SER A 161 -6.32 11.16 -6.60
CA SER A 161 -6.52 9.87 -7.27
C SER A 161 -7.88 9.23 -6.95
N CYS A 162 -8.33 9.30 -5.69
CA CYS A 162 -9.63 8.73 -5.31
C CYS A 162 -10.81 9.58 -5.80
N THR A 163 -10.65 10.91 -5.87
CA THR A 163 -11.63 11.79 -6.53
C THR A 163 -11.78 11.42 -8.01
N LEU A 164 -10.66 11.29 -8.73
CA LEU A 164 -10.65 10.88 -10.14
C LEU A 164 -11.27 9.49 -10.35
N ALA A 165 -11.01 8.55 -9.44
CA ALA A 165 -11.57 7.22 -9.54
C ALA A 165 -13.09 7.20 -9.39
N VAL A 166 -13.66 8.07 -8.55
CA VAL A 166 -15.13 8.22 -8.46
C VAL A 166 -15.69 9.01 -9.65
N MET A 167 -14.96 10.00 -10.17
CA MET A 167 -15.39 10.76 -11.36
C MET A 167 -15.50 9.90 -12.62
N HIS A 168 -14.58 8.95 -12.82
CA HIS A 168 -14.49 8.16 -14.04
C HIS A 168 -14.85 6.66 -13.86
N ARG A 169 -15.45 6.27 -12.73
CA ARG A 169 -15.92 4.90 -12.52
C ARG A 169 -17.09 4.56 -13.45
N GLU A 170 -17.19 3.28 -13.78
CA GLU A 170 -18.34 2.70 -14.45
C GLU A 170 -19.24 2.02 -13.42
N ILE A 171 -20.55 2.25 -13.56
CA ILE A 171 -21.59 1.57 -12.80
C ILE A 171 -22.27 0.60 -13.76
N HIS A 172 -22.14 -0.69 -13.47
CA HIS A 172 -22.70 -1.75 -14.28
C HIS A 172 -24.21 -1.89 -14.05
N PRO A 173 -24.97 -2.48 -15.00
CA PRO A 173 -26.41 -2.70 -14.85
C PRO A 173 -26.79 -3.57 -13.64
N ASP A 174 -25.89 -4.42 -13.16
CA ASP A 174 -26.08 -5.25 -11.96
C ASP A 174 -25.74 -4.51 -10.65
N GLY A 175 -25.42 -3.21 -10.74
CA GLY A 175 -25.07 -2.34 -9.61
C GLY A 175 -23.63 -2.49 -9.14
N ARG A 176 -22.80 -3.30 -9.80
CA ARG A 176 -21.35 -3.35 -9.50
C ARG A 176 -20.66 -2.09 -9.99
N VAL A 177 -19.57 -1.74 -9.33
CA VAL A 177 -18.77 -0.58 -9.69
C VAL A 177 -17.36 -1.01 -10.07
N SER A 178 -16.92 -0.54 -11.24
CA SER A 178 -15.53 -0.65 -11.65
C SER A 178 -14.92 0.73 -11.78
N GLY A 179 -13.88 1.00 -10.99
CA GLY A 179 -13.18 2.28 -11.03
C GLY A 179 -11.75 2.13 -10.53
N GLY A 180 -10.97 3.19 -10.70
CA GLY A 180 -9.55 3.21 -10.36
C GLY A 180 -8.70 3.86 -11.44
N PRO A 181 -7.37 3.76 -11.33
CA PRO A 181 -6.48 4.51 -12.20
C PRO A 181 -6.56 4.18 -13.68
N MET A 182 -6.76 2.91 -14.01
CA MET A 182 -6.98 2.49 -15.39
C MET A 182 -8.17 3.20 -16.04
N TYR A 183 -9.25 3.44 -15.29
CA TYR A 183 -10.44 4.13 -15.79
C TYR A 183 -10.21 5.62 -16.01
N TYR A 184 -9.65 6.34 -15.03
CA TYR A 184 -9.40 7.77 -15.24
C TYR A 184 -8.24 8.04 -16.22
N MET A 185 -7.32 7.09 -16.40
CA MET A 185 -6.30 7.19 -17.45
C MET A 185 -6.92 6.99 -18.84
N GLU A 186 -7.82 6.03 -19.03
CA GLU A 186 -8.46 5.86 -20.34
C GLU A 186 -9.52 6.94 -20.63
N HIS A 187 -10.46 7.15 -19.70
CA HIS A 187 -11.58 8.07 -19.87
C HIS A 187 -11.17 9.52 -19.64
N GLY A 188 -10.53 9.82 -18.51
CA GLY A 188 -10.16 11.20 -18.15
C GLY A 188 -9.13 11.83 -19.09
N LEU A 189 -8.12 11.07 -19.55
CA LEU A 189 -7.22 11.57 -20.61
C LEU A 189 -7.90 11.55 -21.98
N GLY A 190 -8.83 10.62 -22.21
CA GLY A 190 -9.63 10.58 -23.43
C GLY A 190 -10.48 11.83 -23.63
N GLU A 191 -11.15 12.30 -22.58
CA GLU A 191 -11.93 13.55 -22.56
C GLU A 191 -11.07 14.79 -22.87
N LYS A 192 -9.77 14.73 -22.55
CA LYS A 192 -8.79 15.78 -22.87
C LYS A 192 -8.16 15.64 -24.26
N GLY A 193 -8.64 14.73 -25.10
CA GLY A 193 -8.09 14.47 -26.44
C GLY A 193 -6.79 13.65 -26.42
N LEU A 194 -6.36 13.14 -25.27
CA LEU A 194 -5.13 12.36 -25.08
C LEU A 194 -5.40 10.85 -25.00
N ARG A 195 -6.45 10.35 -25.66
CA ARG A 195 -6.85 8.93 -25.60
C ARG A 195 -5.73 7.97 -26.03
N LEU A 196 -4.95 8.37 -27.05
CA LEU A 196 -3.81 7.60 -27.56
C LEU A 196 -2.71 7.41 -26.52
N LEU A 197 -2.61 8.33 -25.56
CA LEU A 197 -1.68 8.25 -24.44
C LEU A 197 -2.30 7.50 -23.26
N GLY A 198 -3.58 7.76 -22.97
CA GLY A 198 -4.26 7.22 -21.80
C GLY A 198 -4.46 5.69 -21.82
N ARG A 199 -4.86 5.14 -22.97
CA ARG A 199 -5.17 3.70 -23.07
C ARG A 199 -3.94 2.80 -22.86
N PRO A 200 -2.76 3.06 -23.47
CA PRO A 200 -1.54 2.30 -23.16
C PRO A 200 -1.15 2.34 -21.68
N PHE A 201 -1.23 3.52 -21.04
CA PHE A 201 -0.92 3.64 -19.61
C PHE A 201 -1.93 2.94 -18.72
N ALA A 202 -3.21 2.95 -19.07
CA ALA A 202 -4.24 2.20 -18.35
C ALA A 202 -3.98 0.69 -18.38
N ILE A 203 -3.62 0.15 -19.55
CA ILE A 203 -3.28 -1.28 -19.71
C ILE A 203 -2.01 -1.61 -18.92
N LEU A 204 -0.96 -0.79 -19.06
CA LEU A 204 0.29 -0.98 -18.33
C LEU A 204 0.04 -0.97 -16.81
N PHE A 205 -0.72 0.01 -16.31
CA PHE A 205 -1.06 0.11 -14.90
C PHE A 205 -1.84 -1.11 -14.41
N ALA A 206 -2.83 -1.57 -15.17
CA ALA A 206 -3.60 -2.77 -14.81
C ALA A 206 -2.70 -4.01 -14.68
N LEU A 207 -1.79 -4.22 -15.65
CA LEU A 207 -0.85 -5.35 -15.61
C LEU A 207 0.11 -5.26 -14.42
N LEU A 208 0.70 -4.09 -14.18
CA LEU A 208 1.60 -3.86 -13.05
C LEU A 208 0.88 -4.01 -11.71
N THR A 209 -0.38 -3.59 -11.63
CA THR A 209 -1.18 -3.72 -10.40
C THR A 209 -1.48 -5.17 -10.09
N ILE A 210 -1.78 -6.01 -11.10
CA ILE A 210 -1.96 -7.44 -10.89
C ILE A 210 -0.67 -8.04 -10.28
N GLY A 211 0.49 -7.76 -10.87
CA GLY A 211 1.77 -8.22 -10.34
C GLY A 211 2.05 -7.70 -8.92
N GLY A 212 1.85 -6.40 -8.69
CA GLY A 212 2.03 -5.75 -7.39
C GLY A 212 1.12 -6.33 -6.30
N SER A 213 -0.13 -6.68 -6.65
CA SER A 213 -1.08 -7.29 -5.73
C SER A 213 -0.66 -8.70 -5.28
N LEU A 214 -0.03 -9.47 -6.17
CA LEU A 214 0.48 -10.81 -5.85
C LEU A 214 1.76 -10.73 -5.01
N GLY A 215 2.68 -9.83 -5.34
CA GLY A 215 3.92 -9.64 -4.60
C GLY A 215 3.72 -8.98 -3.23
N GLY A 216 3.30 -7.71 -3.23
CA GLY A 216 3.16 -6.92 -2.01
C GLY A 216 1.91 -7.26 -1.19
N GLY A 217 0.77 -7.43 -1.87
CA GLY A 217 -0.52 -7.66 -1.19
C GLY A 217 -0.70 -9.09 -0.65
N ASN A 218 -0.16 -10.10 -1.33
CA ASN A 218 -0.35 -11.51 -0.98
C ASN A 218 0.92 -12.14 -0.40
N MET A 219 1.95 -12.35 -1.22
CA MET A 219 3.14 -13.11 -0.81
C MET A 219 3.87 -12.48 0.38
N PHE A 220 4.13 -11.17 0.32
CA PHE A 220 4.84 -10.47 1.37
C PHE A 220 4.09 -10.58 2.71
N GLN A 221 2.78 -10.32 2.73
CA GLN A 221 1.98 -10.39 3.96
C GLN A 221 1.86 -11.82 4.52
N ALA A 222 1.68 -12.82 3.66
CA ALA A 222 1.60 -14.22 4.06
C ALA A 222 2.92 -14.73 4.65
N ASN A 223 4.05 -14.42 4.00
CA ASN A 223 5.37 -14.84 4.47
C ASN A 223 5.76 -14.16 5.78
N GLN A 224 5.49 -12.86 5.93
CA GLN A 224 5.72 -12.14 7.19
C GLN A 224 4.89 -12.72 8.34
N THR A 225 3.66 -13.16 8.07
CA THR A 225 2.82 -13.82 9.07
C THR A 225 3.46 -15.12 9.57
N VAL A 226 3.95 -15.97 8.67
CA VAL A 226 4.63 -17.22 9.03
C VAL A 226 5.92 -16.96 9.81
N GLU A 227 6.71 -15.95 9.41
CA GLU A 227 7.97 -15.62 10.08
C GLU A 227 7.74 -15.18 11.53
N ILE A 228 6.73 -14.33 11.76
CA ILE A 228 6.35 -13.88 13.11
C ILE A 228 5.79 -15.02 13.95
N LEU A 229 4.92 -15.87 13.39
CA LEU A 229 4.43 -17.04 14.12
C LEU A 229 5.57 -17.99 14.49
N GLY A 230 6.59 -18.08 13.65
CA GLY A 230 7.80 -18.86 13.90
C GLY A 230 8.62 -18.41 15.11
N THR A 231 8.51 -17.13 15.53
CA THR A 231 9.17 -16.65 16.76
C THR A 231 8.42 -17.08 18.02
N VAL A 232 7.13 -17.39 17.92
CA VAL A 232 6.30 -17.90 19.02
C VAL A 232 6.53 -19.39 19.22
N ALA A 233 6.52 -20.16 18.14
CA ALA A 233 6.84 -21.59 18.17
C ALA A 233 7.41 -22.07 16.84
N GLU A 234 8.51 -22.83 16.91
CA GLU A 234 9.21 -23.33 15.72
C GLU A 234 8.32 -24.21 14.82
N GLY A 235 7.35 -24.91 15.42
CA GLY A 235 6.38 -25.73 14.68
C GLY A 235 5.59 -24.96 13.62
N PHE A 236 5.38 -23.65 13.77
CA PHE A 236 4.73 -22.83 12.73
C PHE A 236 5.58 -22.72 11.45
N LYS A 237 6.92 -22.71 11.56
CA LYS A 237 7.81 -22.75 10.40
C LYS A 237 7.79 -24.13 9.74
N THR A 238 7.81 -25.20 10.54
CA THR A 238 7.77 -26.58 10.04
C THR A 238 6.48 -26.87 9.27
N TYR A 239 5.34 -26.38 9.74
CA TYR A 239 4.03 -26.61 9.14
C TYR A 239 3.50 -25.39 8.37
N ASN A 240 4.38 -24.59 7.75
CA ASN A 240 4.03 -23.35 7.04
C ASN A 240 2.91 -23.53 5.99
N TRP A 241 2.85 -24.68 5.31
CA TRP A 241 1.83 -24.98 4.30
C TRP A 241 0.43 -25.10 4.91
N VAL A 242 0.32 -25.54 6.17
CA VAL A 242 -0.95 -25.62 6.90
C VAL A 242 -1.45 -24.21 7.21
N ILE A 243 -0.54 -23.32 7.64
CA ILE A 243 -0.85 -21.91 7.88
C ILE A 243 -1.29 -21.25 6.58
N GLY A 244 -0.55 -21.45 5.49
CA GLY A 244 -0.90 -20.92 4.17
C GLY A 244 -2.26 -21.41 3.68
N LEU A 245 -2.56 -22.71 3.82
CA LEU A 245 -3.87 -23.27 3.46
C LEU A 245 -4.99 -22.67 4.31
N PHE A 246 -4.78 -22.54 5.62
CA PHE A 246 -5.73 -21.93 6.53
C PHE A 246 -6.00 -20.46 6.16
N MET A 247 -4.95 -19.67 5.92
CA MET A 247 -5.08 -18.28 5.46
C MET A 247 -5.81 -18.18 4.13
N ALA A 248 -5.49 -19.05 3.16
CA ALA A 248 -6.16 -19.08 1.86
C ALA A 248 -7.67 -19.36 1.99
N LEU A 249 -8.06 -20.30 2.86
CA LEU A 249 -9.47 -20.59 3.14
C LEU A 249 -10.17 -19.39 3.79
N MET A 250 -9.54 -18.76 4.79
CA MET A 250 -10.08 -17.56 5.45
C MET A 250 -10.28 -16.42 4.46
N VAL A 251 -9.29 -16.15 3.60
CA VAL A 251 -9.38 -15.12 2.55
C VAL A 251 -10.46 -15.47 1.54
N ALA A 252 -10.54 -16.73 1.09
CA ALA A 252 -11.56 -17.19 0.14
C ALA A 252 -12.98 -16.91 0.63
N VAL A 253 -13.25 -17.16 1.93
CA VAL A 253 -14.56 -16.86 2.55
C VAL A 253 -14.91 -15.37 2.41
N VAL A 254 -13.94 -14.47 2.48
CA VAL A 254 -14.16 -13.02 2.38
C VAL A 254 -14.29 -12.56 0.92
N ILE A 255 -13.34 -12.92 0.05
CA ILE A 255 -13.27 -12.36 -1.30
C ILE A 255 -14.36 -12.86 -2.26
N ILE A 256 -14.86 -14.09 -2.07
CA ILE A 256 -15.93 -14.67 -2.92
C ILE A 256 -17.22 -13.84 -2.84
N GLY A 257 -17.46 -13.15 -1.71
CA GLY A 257 -18.61 -12.27 -1.55
C GLY A 257 -18.47 -10.88 -2.17
N GLY A 258 -17.35 -10.59 -2.86
CA GLY A 258 -17.09 -9.31 -3.51
C GLY A 258 -16.88 -8.14 -2.55
N ILE A 259 -16.87 -6.92 -3.10
CA ILE A 259 -16.52 -5.70 -2.35
C ILE A 259 -17.45 -5.42 -1.16
N LYS A 260 -18.72 -5.82 -1.24
CA LYS A 260 -19.68 -5.71 -0.13
C LYS A 260 -19.29 -6.58 1.06
N ARG A 261 -18.84 -7.82 0.82
CA ARG A 261 -18.37 -8.71 1.90
C ARG A 261 -17.02 -8.26 2.45
N ILE A 262 -16.10 -7.85 1.56
CA ILE A 262 -14.81 -7.26 1.96
C ILE A 262 -15.06 -6.08 2.90
N GLY A 263 -15.85 -5.10 2.48
CA GLY A 263 -16.21 -3.93 3.28
C GLY A 263 -16.87 -4.27 4.62
N ASN A 264 -17.72 -5.30 4.68
CA ASN A 264 -18.35 -5.73 5.94
C ASN A 264 -17.35 -6.36 6.92
N VAL A 265 -16.35 -7.09 6.42
CA VAL A 265 -15.32 -7.72 7.27
C VAL A 265 -14.32 -6.68 7.73
N THR A 266 -13.79 -5.89 6.80
CA THR A 266 -12.78 -4.85 7.07
C THR A 266 -13.32 -3.77 8.01
N SER A 267 -14.60 -3.38 7.89
CA SER A 267 -15.21 -2.39 8.79
C SER A 267 -15.30 -2.81 10.25
N ARG A 268 -15.07 -4.10 10.56
CA ARG A 268 -14.98 -4.62 11.94
C ARG A 268 -13.54 -4.92 12.33
N VAL A 269 -12.81 -5.62 11.46
CA VAL A 269 -11.44 -6.07 11.73
C VAL A 269 -10.46 -4.90 11.81
N VAL A 270 -10.53 -3.95 10.87
CA VAL A 270 -9.57 -2.85 10.78
C VAL A 270 -9.65 -1.89 11.98
N PRO A 271 -10.83 -1.39 12.38
CA PRO A 271 -10.90 -0.55 13.57
C PRO A 271 -10.44 -1.28 14.84
N PHE A 272 -10.76 -2.56 14.97
CA PHE A 272 -10.34 -3.37 16.11
C PHE A 272 -8.82 -3.54 16.16
N MET A 273 -8.18 -3.94 15.05
CA MET A 273 -6.73 -4.14 15.00
C MET A 273 -5.97 -2.82 15.22
N CYS A 274 -6.41 -1.72 14.59
CA CYS A 274 -5.78 -0.41 14.78
C CYS A 274 -5.95 0.07 16.22
N GLY A 275 -7.14 -0.08 16.79
CA GLY A 275 -7.42 0.30 18.18
C GLY A 275 -6.58 -0.48 19.18
N LEU A 276 -6.46 -1.80 19.01
CA LEU A 276 -5.62 -2.66 19.85
C LEU A 276 -4.15 -2.27 19.75
N TYR A 277 -3.65 -2.03 18.53
CA TYR A 277 -2.27 -1.64 18.30
C TYR A 277 -1.96 -0.28 18.96
N VAL A 278 -2.77 0.74 18.68
CA VAL A 278 -2.62 2.08 19.27
C VAL A 278 -2.70 2.01 20.79
N LEU A 279 -3.63 1.26 21.36
CA LEU A 279 -3.72 1.11 22.82
C LEU A 279 -2.45 0.50 23.41
N THR A 280 -1.95 -0.58 22.81
CA THR A 280 -0.75 -1.28 23.28
C THR A 280 0.49 -0.37 23.17
N SER A 281 0.64 0.32 22.05
CA SER A 281 1.75 1.26 21.85
C SER A 281 1.67 2.46 22.81
N ILE A 282 0.48 3.00 23.08
CA ILE A 282 0.32 4.04 24.12
C ILE A 282 0.79 3.52 25.48
N LEU A 283 0.41 2.30 25.88
CA LEU A 283 0.83 1.74 27.16
C LEU A 283 2.36 1.63 27.25
N ILE A 284 3.03 1.14 26.20
CA ILE A 284 4.50 1.03 26.15
C ILE A 284 5.16 2.42 26.24
N ILE A 285 4.67 3.38 25.45
CA ILE A 285 5.18 4.76 25.43
C ILE A 285 5.01 5.41 26.80
N LEU A 286 3.86 5.23 27.46
CA LEU A 286 3.61 5.78 28.80
C LEU A 286 4.49 5.13 29.88
N THR A 287 4.77 3.83 29.78
CA THR A 287 5.70 3.16 30.70
C THR A 287 7.15 3.58 30.52
N ASN A 288 7.51 4.11 29.34
CA ASN A 288 8.86 4.58 28.99
C ASN A 288 8.88 6.09 28.70
N ILE A 289 7.99 6.86 29.33
CA ILE A 289 7.74 8.27 28.98
C ILE A 289 8.98 9.17 29.10
N THR A 290 9.93 8.78 29.95
CA THR A 290 11.20 9.50 30.15
C THR A 290 12.13 9.42 28.93
N GLU A 291 12.04 8.36 28.13
CA GLU A 291 12.84 8.16 26.91
C GLU A 291 12.23 8.86 25.69
N VAL A 292 10.93 9.14 25.72
CA VAL A 292 10.22 9.72 24.57
C VAL A 292 10.82 11.05 24.08
N PRO A 293 11.18 12.02 24.94
CA PRO A 293 11.81 13.25 24.49
C PRO A 293 13.15 13.02 23.79
N SER A 294 13.98 12.09 24.27
CA SER A 294 15.29 11.79 23.67
C SER A 294 15.13 11.11 22.31
N LEU A 295 14.17 10.19 22.18
CA LEU A 295 13.82 9.54 20.91
C LEU A 295 13.33 10.54 19.86
N ILE A 296 12.43 11.45 20.23
CA ILE A 296 11.95 12.50 19.31
C ILE A 296 13.10 13.41 18.88
N ALA A 297 13.97 13.80 19.81
CA ALA A 297 15.16 14.60 19.50
C ALA A 297 16.11 13.86 18.54
N ASN A 298 16.29 12.55 18.71
CA ASN A 298 17.09 11.71 17.81
C ASN A 298 16.46 11.62 16.41
N ILE A 299 15.15 11.42 16.31
CA ILE A 299 14.44 11.40 15.02
C ILE A 299 14.66 12.73 14.28
N ILE A 300 14.50 13.87 14.96
CA ILE A 300 14.65 15.19 14.32
C ILE A 300 16.10 15.46 13.94
N SER A 301 17.05 15.26 14.86
CA SER A 301 18.46 15.54 14.61
C SER A 301 19.02 14.68 13.48
N GLN A 302 18.74 13.37 13.50
CA GLN A 302 19.23 12.44 12.48
C GLN A 302 18.56 12.61 11.11
N ALA A 303 17.35 13.16 11.05
CA ALA A 303 16.69 13.44 9.78
C ALA A 303 17.42 14.51 8.94
N PHE A 304 18.22 15.35 9.58
CA PHE A 304 18.99 16.42 8.94
C PHE A 304 20.50 16.19 9.00
N THR A 305 20.95 14.99 9.39
CA THR A 305 22.37 14.70 9.55
C THR A 305 23.10 14.62 8.20
N PRO A 306 24.18 15.39 8.00
CA PRO A 306 25.00 15.34 6.78
C PRO A 306 25.90 14.10 6.67
N GLU A 307 26.07 13.32 7.75
CA GLU A 307 27.07 12.25 7.84
C GLU A 307 26.74 11.01 7.00
N ALA A 308 27.77 10.44 6.40
CA ALA A 308 27.68 9.43 5.34
C ALA A 308 27.19 8.04 5.78
N MET A 309 26.97 7.77 7.08
CA MET A 309 26.67 6.42 7.58
C MET A 309 25.44 5.77 6.92
N TYR A 310 24.44 6.58 6.53
CA TYR A 310 23.20 6.13 5.90
C TYR A 310 22.95 6.80 4.53
N GLY A 311 24.00 7.25 3.83
CA GLY A 311 23.87 8.04 2.60
C GLY A 311 23.58 9.53 2.85
N GLY A 312 23.90 10.03 4.05
CA GLY A 312 23.66 11.41 4.47
C GLY A 312 22.18 11.79 4.46
N PHE A 313 21.91 13.09 4.43
CA PHE A 313 20.57 13.65 4.36
C PHE A 313 19.68 13.01 3.28
N LEU A 314 20.23 12.81 2.08
CA LEU A 314 19.49 12.29 0.93
C LEU A 314 19.16 10.82 1.11
N GLY A 315 20.09 10.00 1.61
CA GLY A 315 19.82 8.59 1.90
C GLY A 315 18.72 8.41 2.96
N VAL A 316 18.78 9.18 4.05
CA VAL A 316 17.76 9.16 5.11
C VAL A 316 16.37 9.57 4.57
N LEU A 317 16.33 10.61 3.73
CA LEU A 317 15.10 11.07 3.06
C LEU A 317 14.53 10.00 2.14
N VAL A 318 15.36 9.42 1.28
CA VAL A 318 14.97 8.38 0.32
C VAL A 318 14.39 7.17 1.04
N GLN A 319 15.05 6.72 2.12
CA GLN A 319 14.54 5.60 2.91
C GLN A 319 13.19 5.93 3.54
N GLY A 320 13.04 7.12 4.12
CA GLY A 320 11.78 7.55 4.70
C GLY A 320 10.65 7.61 3.67
N VAL A 321 10.87 8.25 2.52
CA VAL A 321 9.85 8.34 1.46
C VAL A 321 9.49 6.98 0.88
N ARG A 322 10.49 6.14 0.57
CA ARG A 322 10.26 4.80 0.01
C ARG A 322 9.39 3.96 0.95
N ARG A 323 9.63 4.06 2.26
CA ARG A 323 8.89 3.31 3.28
C ARG A 323 7.49 3.88 3.49
N ALA A 324 7.33 5.21 3.49
CA ALA A 324 6.02 5.84 3.53
C ALA A 324 5.15 5.42 2.34
N ALA A 325 5.71 5.43 1.13
CA ALA A 325 5.01 5.06 -0.09
C ALA A 325 4.54 3.59 -0.07
N PHE A 326 5.33 2.67 0.51
CA PHE A 326 4.91 1.28 0.68
C PHE A 326 3.90 1.10 1.82
N SER A 327 4.01 1.90 2.88
CA SER A 327 3.11 1.86 4.04
C SER A 327 1.71 2.34 3.66
N ASN A 328 1.59 3.60 3.23
CA ASN A 328 0.28 4.23 3.01
C ASN A 328 -0.22 4.17 1.56
N GLU A 329 0.60 3.67 0.63
CA GLU A 329 0.31 3.56 -0.80
C GLU A 329 -0.09 4.89 -1.46
N ALA A 330 0.33 6.03 -0.90
CA ALA A 330 0.06 7.33 -1.48
C ALA A 330 0.79 7.49 -2.82
N GLY A 331 0.02 7.84 -3.86
CA GLY A 331 0.54 7.98 -5.22
C GLY A 331 0.68 6.67 -6.01
N LEU A 332 0.43 5.50 -5.40
CA LEU A 332 0.40 4.21 -6.11
C LEU A 332 -0.94 3.94 -6.81
N GLY A 333 -2.03 4.57 -6.36
CA GLY A 333 -3.35 4.49 -6.99
C GLY A 333 -4.18 3.25 -6.63
N SER A 334 -3.64 2.31 -5.86
CA SER A 334 -4.32 1.09 -5.39
C SER A 334 -5.56 1.36 -4.52
N ALA A 335 -5.48 2.29 -3.57
CA ALA A 335 -6.60 2.61 -2.70
C ALA A 335 -7.85 3.09 -3.46
N ALA A 336 -7.65 3.61 -4.67
CA ALA A 336 -8.71 4.10 -5.52
C ALA A 336 -9.69 3.00 -5.96
N PHE A 337 -9.31 1.72 -5.94
CA PHE A 337 -10.23 0.60 -6.20
C PHE A 337 -11.33 0.52 -5.14
N ALA A 338 -10.95 0.59 -3.86
CA ALA A 338 -11.91 0.51 -2.75
C ALA A 338 -12.78 1.78 -2.68
N HIS A 339 -12.16 2.94 -2.86
CA HIS A 339 -12.85 4.23 -2.84
C HIS A 339 -13.78 4.44 -4.05
N ALA A 340 -13.46 3.88 -5.22
CA ALA A 340 -14.37 3.92 -6.37
C ALA A 340 -15.73 3.27 -6.07
N ALA A 341 -15.77 2.25 -5.22
CA ALA A 341 -17.01 1.55 -4.85
C ALA A 341 -17.88 2.30 -3.82
N ALA A 342 -17.44 3.45 -3.30
CA ALA A 342 -18.15 4.20 -2.28
C ALA A 342 -19.48 4.80 -2.79
N GLN A 343 -20.51 4.79 -1.95
CA GLN A 343 -21.82 5.38 -2.23
C GLN A 343 -21.76 6.91 -2.12
N THR A 344 -21.59 7.59 -3.25
CA THR A 344 -21.51 9.04 -3.31
C THR A 344 -21.96 9.58 -4.66
N ASP A 345 -22.63 10.72 -4.62
CA ASP A 345 -22.96 11.58 -5.76
C ASP A 345 -21.85 12.61 -6.04
N GLU A 346 -21.07 12.94 -5.01
CA GLU A 346 -19.99 13.93 -5.07
C GLU A 346 -18.62 13.25 -4.99
N PRO A 347 -17.83 13.24 -6.08
CA PRO A 347 -16.52 12.58 -6.11
C PRO A 347 -15.52 13.16 -5.12
N ALA A 348 -15.53 14.49 -4.93
CA ALA A 348 -14.64 15.17 -4.00
C ALA A 348 -14.86 14.72 -2.55
N ARG A 349 -16.10 14.39 -2.17
CA ARG A 349 -16.46 13.89 -0.85
C ARG A 349 -15.68 12.61 -0.52
N GLU A 350 -15.55 11.70 -1.48
CA GLU A 350 -14.80 10.46 -1.27
C GLU A 350 -13.28 10.69 -1.32
N GLY A 351 -12.78 11.61 -2.15
CA GLY A 351 -11.38 12.04 -2.09
C GLY A 351 -10.98 12.56 -0.71
N MET A 352 -11.87 13.32 -0.06
CA MET A 352 -11.68 13.80 1.31
C MET A 352 -11.67 12.66 2.33
N VAL A 353 -12.41 11.57 2.12
CA VAL A 353 -12.35 10.37 2.98
C VAL A 353 -11.02 9.64 2.78
N ALA A 354 -10.61 9.44 1.53
CA ALA A 354 -9.39 8.72 1.18
C ALA A 354 -8.12 9.35 1.76
N MET A 355 -8.08 10.68 1.89
CA MET A 355 -6.94 11.39 2.45
C MET A 355 -6.67 11.04 3.93
N ILE A 356 -7.65 10.48 4.65
CA ILE A 356 -7.49 10.06 6.05
C ILE A 356 -6.62 8.80 6.16
N GLY A 357 -6.52 8.01 5.09
CA GLY A 357 -5.73 6.77 5.06
C GLY A 357 -4.27 6.97 5.51
N PRO A 358 -3.47 7.80 4.81
CA PRO A 358 -2.07 8.07 5.16
C PRO A 358 -1.87 8.64 6.57
N PHE A 359 -2.86 9.39 7.08
CA PHE A 359 -2.82 9.92 8.44
C PHE A 359 -2.93 8.80 9.49
N ILE A 360 -3.90 7.90 9.34
CA ILE A 360 -4.04 6.76 10.25
C ILE A 360 -2.82 5.83 10.14
N ASP A 361 -2.44 5.50 8.92
CA ASP A 361 -1.41 4.51 8.62
C ASP A 361 -0.01 4.96 9.04
N THR A 362 0.45 6.11 8.54
CA THR A 362 1.85 6.51 8.73
C THR A 362 2.02 7.50 9.88
N VAL A 363 1.14 8.50 9.99
CA VAL A 363 1.28 9.56 11.01
C VAL A 363 0.93 9.06 12.41
N ILE A 364 -0.03 8.13 12.52
CA ILE A 364 -0.36 7.50 13.80
C ILE A 364 0.38 6.18 13.95
N ILE A 365 0.03 5.16 13.15
CA ILE A 365 0.50 3.79 13.41
C ILE A 365 2.02 3.69 13.25
N CYS A 366 2.59 4.09 12.11
CA CYS A 366 4.05 3.99 11.93
C CYS A 366 4.86 4.87 12.88
N SER A 367 4.39 6.07 13.22
CA SER A 367 5.07 6.91 14.22
C SER A 367 5.07 6.26 15.61
N MET A 368 3.98 5.60 16.00
CA MET A 368 3.94 4.85 17.24
C MET A 368 4.83 3.60 17.19
N THR A 369 4.86 2.89 16.06
CA THR A 369 5.80 1.79 15.84
C THR A 369 7.24 2.26 16.04
N ALA A 370 7.61 3.39 15.44
CA ALA A 370 8.96 3.94 15.51
C ALA A 370 9.40 4.38 16.91
N LEU A 371 8.44 4.68 17.80
CA LEU A 371 8.74 5.00 19.20
C LEU A 371 8.79 3.77 20.10
N VAL A 372 8.23 2.64 19.64
CA VAL A 372 8.19 1.38 20.39
C VAL A 372 9.35 0.45 20.01
N CYS A 373 9.74 0.45 18.73
CA CYS A 373 10.92 -0.25 18.22
C CYS A 373 12.19 0.56 18.48
#